data_AF-A0A1Y3EJF6-F1
#
_entry.id   AF-A0A1Y3EJF6-F1
#
_cell.length_a   1.000
_cell.length_b   1.000
_cell.length_c   1.000
_cell.angle_alpha   90.00
_cell.angle_beta   90.00
_cell.angle_gamma   90.00
#
_symmetry.space_group_name_H-M   'P 1'
#
loop_
_entity.id
_entity.type
_entity.pdbx_description
1 polymer ?
#
loop_
_entity_poly.entity_id
_entity_poly.type
_entity_poly.pdbx_seq_one_letter_code
_entity_poly.pdbx_strand_id
1 'polypeptide(L)'
;MLLLWLTWIVLLVEPGFGLHFTYHNSDQLEQALDNIHSRCPQISRVYSIGESVESRPLSVVEFSLHPGKHEPLKPEFKYVANMHGNEAIGRELLLHLADYLCEMYNRKDAEIQKLINITRIHLLPSMNPDGFEKALTFKDLNDWVIGRENANGVDLNRNFPDLDSLLYLFEREGIPLNSHLLQFFSDSVGTGSSRCGQMDFAYSIRIVG
;
A
#
# COMPACT_ATOMS: atom_id res chain seq x y z
N MET A 1 -53.28 7.81 -14.83
CA MET A 1 -52.40 6.67 -15.16
C MET A 1 -51.04 7.12 -15.74
N LEU A 2 -50.50 8.27 -15.31
CA LEU A 2 -49.23 8.84 -15.81
C LEU A 2 -48.27 9.29 -14.69
N LEU A 3 -48.67 9.15 -13.42
CA LEU A 3 -47.87 9.56 -12.26
C LEU A 3 -46.99 8.45 -11.65
N LEU A 4 -47.08 7.22 -12.17
CA LEU A 4 -46.27 6.09 -11.70
C LEU A 4 -44.98 5.87 -12.50
N TRP A 5 -44.76 6.63 -13.58
CA TRP A 5 -43.56 6.48 -14.42
C TRP A 5 -42.44 7.47 -14.05
N LEU A 6 -42.76 8.58 -13.37
CA LEU A 6 -41.77 9.59 -12.97
C LEU A 6 -41.00 9.21 -11.70
N THR A 7 -41.54 8.32 -10.86
CA THR A 7 -40.85 7.83 -9.66
C THR A 7 -39.81 6.74 -9.94
N TRP A 8 -39.88 6.10 -11.12
CA TRP A 8 -38.92 5.08 -11.52
C TRP A 8 -37.64 5.65 -12.15
N ILE A 9 -37.70 6.87 -12.69
CA ILE A 9 -36.53 7.53 -13.32
C ILE A 9 -35.57 8.09 -12.25
N VAL A 10 -36.06 8.43 -11.05
CA VAL A 10 -35.22 8.95 -9.95
C VAL A 10 -34.42 7.83 -9.25
N LEU A 11 -34.75 6.55 -9.47
CA LEU A 11 -34.08 5.40 -8.87
C LEU A 11 -32.95 4.80 -9.73
N LEU A 12 -32.64 5.39 -10.90
CA LEU A 12 -31.61 4.89 -11.83
C LEU A 12 -30.43 5.85 -12.02
N VAL A 13 -30.30 6.86 -11.17
CA VAL A 13 -29.05 7.61 -11.05
C VAL A 13 -28.31 7.04 -9.86
N GLU A 14 -27.67 5.89 -10.05
CA GLU A 14 -26.50 5.53 -9.24
C GLU A 14 -25.52 6.69 -9.43
N PRO A 15 -25.20 7.51 -8.41
CA PRO A 15 -24.10 8.44 -8.54
C PRO A 15 -22.90 7.62 -8.99
N GLY A 16 -22.11 8.12 -9.95
CA GLY A 16 -20.90 7.43 -10.38
C GLY A 16 -20.00 7.23 -9.16
N PHE A 17 -20.08 6.05 -8.53
CA PHE A 17 -19.38 5.68 -7.30
C PHE A 17 -17.96 5.24 -7.63
N GLY A 18 -17.28 5.98 -8.50
CA GLY A 18 -15.92 5.69 -8.92
C GLY A 18 -15.02 6.89 -8.73
N LEU A 19 -13.81 6.64 -8.25
CA LEU A 19 -12.74 7.63 -8.22
C LEU A 19 -12.54 8.24 -9.61
N HIS A 20 -12.40 9.57 -9.70
CA HIS A 20 -12.16 10.24 -10.98
C HIS A 20 -10.71 9.98 -11.45
N PHE A 21 -10.52 9.75 -12.74
CA PHE A 21 -9.19 9.52 -13.34
C PHE A 21 -8.40 10.84 -13.45
N THR A 22 -7.83 11.26 -12.33
CA THR A 22 -6.98 12.44 -12.17
C THR A 22 -5.83 12.13 -11.23
N TYR A 23 -4.77 12.94 -11.27
CA TYR A 23 -3.75 12.87 -10.22
C TYR A 23 -4.27 13.44 -8.91
N HIS A 24 -4.13 12.67 -7.84
CA HIS A 24 -4.54 13.07 -6.49
C HIS A 24 -3.32 13.57 -5.72
N ASN A 25 -3.32 14.85 -5.33
CA ASN A 25 -2.35 15.36 -4.36
C ASN A 25 -2.48 14.63 -3.02
N SER A 26 -1.57 14.88 -2.08
CA SER A 26 -1.51 14.14 -0.81
C SER A 26 -2.80 14.27 -0.01
N ASP A 27 -3.38 15.47 0.09
CA ASP A 27 -4.64 15.68 0.80
C ASP A 27 -5.82 14.96 0.11
N GLN A 28 -5.86 14.97 -1.21
CA GLN A 28 -6.88 14.28 -2.00
C GLN A 28 -6.73 12.76 -1.90
N LEU A 29 -5.50 12.26 -1.80
CA LEU A 29 -5.21 10.84 -1.62
C LEU A 29 -5.70 10.36 -0.26
N GLU A 30 -5.39 11.09 0.83
CA GLU A 30 -5.89 10.76 2.17
C GLU A 30 -7.43 10.76 2.20
N GLN A 31 -8.06 11.80 1.64
CA GLN A 31 -9.52 11.86 1.52
C GLN A 31 -10.08 10.68 0.72
N ALA A 32 -9.42 10.27 -0.36
CA ALA A 32 -9.84 9.13 -1.16
C ALA A 32 -9.75 7.81 -0.36
N LEU A 33 -8.67 7.61 0.41
CA LEU A 33 -8.53 6.43 1.28
C LEU A 33 -9.59 6.38 2.37
N ASP A 34 -9.88 7.51 3.02
CA ASP A 34 -10.96 7.63 4.02
C ASP A 34 -12.34 7.35 3.41
N ASN A 35 -12.59 7.87 2.21
CA ASN A 35 -13.84 7.62 1.46
C ASN A 35 -13.98 6.16 1.02
N ILE A 36 -12.87 5.48 0.68
CA ILE A 36 -12.86 4.03 0.42
C ILE A 36 -13.20 3.28 1.71
N HIS A 37 -12.49 3.57 2.81
CA HIS A 37 -12.71 2.90 4.08
C HIS A 37 -14.16 3.03 4.57
N SER A 38 -14.73 4.24 4.52
CA SER A 38 -16.11 4.49 4.97
C SER A 38 -17.17 3.71 4.19
N ARG A 39 -16.91 3.30 2.94
CA ARG A 39 -17.82 2.47 2.13
C ARG A 39 -17.69 0.97 2.38
N CYS A 40 -16.55 0.51 2.91
CA CYS A 40 -16.33 -0.90 3.22
C CYS A 40 -15.58 -1.09 4.56
N PRO A 41 -16.08 -0.54 5.67
CA PRO A 41 -15.38 -0.56 6.95
C PRO A 41 -15.24 -1.97 7.52
N GLN A 42 -16.12 -2.90 7.14
CA GLN A 42 -16.07 -4.30 7.58
C GLN A 42 -14.86 -5.08 7.07
N ILE A 43 -14.26 -4.66 5.96
CA ILE A 43 -13.15 -5.36 5.31
C ILE A 43 -11.92 -4.50 5.10
N SER A 44 -11.96 -3.22 5.50
CA SER A 44 -10.86 -2.31 5.26
C SER A 44 -10.40 -1.60 6.53
N ARG A 45 -9.13 -1.19 6.54
CA ARG A 45 -8.55 -0.34 7.58
C ARG A 45 -7.50 0.56 6.95
N VAL A 46 -7.57 1.86 7.23
CA VAL A 46 -6.50 2.80 6.88
C VAL A 46 -5.60 3.00 8.09
N TYR A 47 -4.29 3.01 7.87
CA TYR A 47 -3.30 3.31 8.90
C TYR A 47 -2.04 3.91 8.26
N SER A 48 -1.30 4.72 9.03
CA SER A 48 0.00 5.24 8.61
C SER A 48 1.13 4.37 9.16
N ILE A 49 2.19 4.18 8.36
CA ILE A 49 3.44 3.53 8.80
C ILE A 49 4.55 4.50 9.20
N GLY A 50 4.28 5.80 9.14
CA GLY A 50 5.24 6.84 9.44
C GLY A 50 4.92 8.11 8.69
N GLU A 51 5.83 9.06 8.75
CA GLU A 51 5.72 10.33 8.05
C GLU A 51 6.93 10.53 7.14
N SER A 52 6.71 11.30 6.08
CA SER A 52 7.75 11.75 5.18
C SER A 52 8.65 12.80 5.85
N VAL A 53 9.67 13.30 5.13
CA VAL A 53 10.57 14.34 5.66
C VAL A 53 9.82 15.64 5.90
N GLU A 54 8.83 15.94 5.06
CA GLU A 54 7.95 17.10 5.20
C GLU A 54 6.63 16.77 5.94
N SER A 55 6.64 15.75 6.81
CA SER A 55 5.52 15.39 7.69
C SER A 55 4.22 14.99 6.99
N ARG A 56 4.31 14.37 5.80
CA ARG A 56 3.15 13.77 5.13
C ARG A 56 3.01 12.31 5.53
N PRO A 57 1.80 11.82 5.83
CA PRO A 57 1.61 10.43 6.24
C PRO A 57 1.95 9.46 5.10
N LEU A 58 2.56 8.32 5.46
CA LEU A 58 2.71 7.17 4.57
C LEU A 58 1.52 6.22 4.80
N SER A 59 0.37 6.61 4.25
CA SER A 59 -0.90 5.92 4.48
C SER A 59 -1.03 4.64 3.65
N VAL A 60 -1.49 3.59 4.33
CA VAL A 60 -1.73 2.25 3.81
C VAL A 60 -3.21 1.94 3.98
N VAL A 61 -3.82 1.38 2.94
CA VAL A 61 -5.15 0.75 3.04
C VAL A 61 -5.01 -0.77 3.05
N GLU A 62 -5.52 -1.37 4.12
CA GLU A 62 -5.60 -2.82 4.31
C GLU A 62 -6.95 -3.33 3.82
N PHE A 63 -6.97 -4.49 3.17
CA PHE A 63 -8.17 -5.29 2.88
C PHE A 63 -8.05 -6.71 3.43
N SER A 64 -9.00 -7.15 4.26
CA SER A 64 -9.08 -8.49 4.86
C SER A 64 -10.46 -8.76 5.42
N LEU A 65 -10.85 -10.03 5.57
CA LEU A 65 -12.03 -10.43 6.34
C LEU A 65 -12.01 -9.92 7.80
N HIS A 66 -10.81 -9.88 8.41
CA HIS A 66 -10.61 -9.38 9.77
C HIS A 66 -9.51 -8.31 9.78
N PRO A 67 -9.84 -7.05 9.42
CA PRO A 67 -8.85 -5.99 9.33
C PRO A 67 -8.11 -5.76 10.65
N GLY A 68 -6.81 -5.52 10.56
CA GLY A 68 -5.93 -5.23 11.70
C GLY A 68 -5.47 -6.46 12.49
N LYS A 69 -5.83 -7.68 12.08
CA LYS A 69 -5.43 -8.92 12.75
C LYS A 69 -4.81 -9.89 11.75
N HIS A 70 -3.61 -10.38 12.09
CA HIS A 70 -3.00 -11.49 11.39
C HIS A 70 -3.74 -12.80 11.71
N GLU A 71 -3.97 -13.62 10.68
CA GLU A 71 -4.64 -14.92 10.79
C GLU A 71 -3.66 -16.03 10.32
N PRO A 72 -3.41 -17.08 11.12
CA PRO A 72 -2.58 -18.19 10.67
C PRO A 72 -3.07 -18.80 9.35
N LEU A 73 -2.12 -19.15 8.47
CA LEU A 73 -2.39 -19.71 7.12
C LEU A 73 -3.02 -18.73 6.13
N LYS A 74 -3.29 -17.49 6.53
CA LYS A 74 -3.71 -16.41 5.64
C LYS A 74 -2.47 -15.60 5.21
N PRO A 75 -2.06 -15.61 3.94
CA PRO A 75 -0.92 -14.83 3.47
C PRO A 75 -1.15 -13.32 3.60
N GLU A 76 -0.09 -12.62 3.95
CA GLU A 76 0.02 -11.16 3.90
C GLU A 76 0.60 -10.78 2.52
N PHE A 77 -0.08 -9.89 1.80
CA PHE A 77 0.33 -9.40 0.49
C PHE A 77 0.48 -7.88 0.53
N LYS A 78 1.40 -7.34 -0.26
CA LYS A 78 1.53 -5.90 -0.42
C LYS A 78 1.82 -5.44 -1.82
N TYR A 79 1.29 -4.26 -2.14
CA TYR A 79 1.83 -3.39 -3.19
C TYR A 79 2.29 -2.07 -2.59
N VAL A 80 3.44 -1.62 -3.07
CA VAL A 80 4.04 -0.32 -2.75
C VAL A 80 4.29 0.39 -4.07
N ALA A 81 3.86 1.63 -4.17
CA ALA A 81 4.05 2.44 -5.36
C ALA A 81 4.65 3.80 -5.04
N ASN A 82 5.07 4.49 -6.11
CA ASN A 82 5.50 5.88 -6.07
C ASN A 82 6.61 6.13 -5.04
N MET A 83 7.58 5.20 -4.99
CA MET A 83 8.84 5.37 -4.25
C MET A 83 9.73 6.44 -4.88
N HIS A 84 9.61 6.62 -6.19
CA HIS A 84 10.01 7.83 -6.87
C HIS A 84 8.76 8.69 -7.08
N GLY A 85 8.79 9.93 -6.61
CA GLY A 85 7.60 10.78 -6.56
C GLY A 85 7.07 11.15 -7.95
N ASN A 86 7.92 11.26 -8.96
CA ASN A 86 7.50 11.54 -10.35
C ASN A 86 6.99 10.32 -11.13
N GLU A 87 7.11 9.10 -10.59
CA GLU A 87 6.56 7.87 -11.18
C GLU A 87 5.11 7.65 -10.73
N ALA A 88 4.24 8.62 -11.09
CA ALA A 88 2.89 8.78 -10.54
C ALA A 88 1.87 7.69 -10.90
N ILE A 89 2.08 6.94 -12.00
CA ILE A 89 1.08 5.97 -12.49
C ILE A 89 0.79 4.88 -11.44
N GLY A 90 1.81 4.38 -10.75
CA GLY A 90 1.62 3.37 -9.71
C GLY A 90 0.77 3.88 -8.54
N ARG A 91 0.89 5.15 -8.18
CA ARG A 91 0.11 5.80 -7.11
C ARG A 91 -1.39 5.72 -7.42
N GLU A 92 -1.76 6.20 -8.60
CA GLU A 92 -3.16 6.24 -9.03
C GLU A 92 -3.71 4.82 -9.25
N LEU A 93 -2.92 3.91 -9.82
CA LEU A 93 -3.34 2.51 -10.00
C LEU A 93 -3.66 1.82 -8.66
N LEU A 94 -2.87 2.06 -7.61
CA LEU A 94 -3.16 1.49 -6.30
C LEU A 94 -4.39 2.14 -5.64
N LEU A 95 -4.63 3.43 -5.86
CA LEU A 95 -5.82 4.11 -5.36
C LEU A 95 -7.09 3.59 -6.06
N HIS A 96 -7.05 3.43 -7.38
CA HIS A 96 -8.14 2.82 -8.16
C HIS A 96 -8.32 1.33 -7.85
N LEU A 97 -7.24 0.59 -7.57
CA LEU A 97 -7.34 -0.80 -7.13
C LEU A 97 -8.07 -0.91 -5.78
N ALA A 98 -7.76 -0.02 -4.84
CA ALA A 98 -8.44 0.03 -3.54
C ALA A 98 -9.94 0.33 -3.71
N ASP A 99 -10.30 1.29 -4.56
CA ASP A 99 -11.69 1.60 -4.89
C ASP A 99 -12.40 0.39 -5.52
N TYR A 100 -11.77 -0.26 -6.49
CA TYR A 100 -12.27 -1.45 -7.16
C TYR A 100 -12.51 -2.62 -6.21
N LEU A 101 -11.56 -2.92 -5.30
CA LEU A 101 -11.71 -3.97 -4.30
C LEU A 101 -12.93 -3.73 -3.41
N CYS A 102 -13.11 -2.49 -2.95
CA CYS A 102 -14.24 -2.08 -2.12
C CYS A 102 -15.58 -2.21 -2.87
N GLU A 103 -15.64 -1.68 -4.09
CA GLU A 103 -16.84 -1.68 -4.93
C GLU A 103 -17.27 -3.10 -5.29
N MET A 104 -16.36 -3.91 -5.79
CA MET A 104 -16.68 -5.28 -6.23
C MET A 104 -17.02 -6.19 -5.04
N TYR A 105 -16.38 -5.97 -3.88
CA TYR A 105 -16.78 -6.66 -2.66
C TYR A 105 -18.24 -6.32 -2.27
N ASN A 106 -18.61 -5.05 -2.28
CA ASN A 106 -19.98 -4.60 -1.98
C ASN A 106 -21.01 -5.12 -2.99
N ARG A 107 -20.61 -5.28 -4.26
CA ARG A 107 -21.40 -5.94 -5.31
C ARG A 107 -21.46 -7.47 -5.18
N LYS A 108 -20.81 -8.05 -4.17
CA LYS A 108 -20.73 -9.50 -3.91
C LYS A 108 -20.10 -10.28 -5.07
N ASP A 109 -19.10 -9.69 -5.72
CA ASP A 109 -18.30 -10.40 -6.70
C ASP A 109 -17.59 -11.60 -6.06
N ALA A 110 -17.76 -12.80 -6.62
CA ALA A 110 -17.30 -14.03 -6.01
C ALA A 110 -15.76 -14.13 -5.97
N GLU A 111 -15.07 -13.58 -6.96
CA GLU A 111 -13.60 -13.63 -7.03
C GLU A 111 -12.98 -12.67 -6.02
N ILE A 112 -13.51 -11.44 -5.92
CA ILE A 112 -13.02 -10.43 -4.97
C ILE A 112 -13.34 -10.81 -3.52
N GLN A 113 -14.55 -11.35 -3.26
CA GLN A 113 -14.92 -11.89 -1.96
C GLN A 113 -13.96 -13.01 -1.54
N LYS A 114 -13.67 -13.95 -2.45
CA LYS A 114 -12.72 -15.02 -2.20
C LYS A 114 -11.31 -14.48 -1.94
N LEU A 115 -10.84 -13.53 -2.74
CA LEU A 115 -9.52 -12.92 -2.61
C LEU A 115 -9.32 -12.27 -1.24
N ILE A 116 -10.25 -11.44 -0.79
CA ILE A 116 -10.20 -10.75 0.53
C ILE A 116 -10.36 -11.73 1.70
N ASN A 117 -11.10 -12.82 1.49
CA ASN A 117 -11.25 -13.87 2.48
C ASN A 117 -9.92 -14.61 2.72
N ILE A 118 -9.24 -15.00 1.64
CA ILE A 118 -8.03 -15.85 1.72
C ILE A 118 -6.72 -15.07 1.83
N THR A 119 -6.71 -13.76 1.62
CA THR A 119 -5.48 -12.93 1.65
C THR A 119 -5.70 -11.67 2.47
N ARG A 120 -4.66 -11.20 3.16
CA ARG A 120 -4.64 -9.88 3.80
C ARG A 120 -3.77 -8.95 2.95
N ILE A 121 -4.40 -7.99 2.28
CA ILE A 121 -3.79 -7.14 1.24
C ILE A 121 -3.49 -5.77 1.84
N HIS A 122 -2.28 -5.25 1.65
CA HIS A 122 -1.87 -3.92 2.09
C HIS A 122 -1.39 -3.10 0.89
N LEU A 123 -2.02 -1.95 0.64
CA LEU A 123 -1.69 -1.08 -0.48
C LEU A 123 -1.11 0.23 0.07
N LEU A 124 0.14 0.54 -0.26
CA LEU A 124 0.77 1.85 -0.03
C LEU A 124 0.86 2.59 -1.36
N PRO A 125 -0.08 3.49 -1.67
CA PRO A 125 -0.09 4.21 -2.94
C PRO A 125 1.13 5.11 -3.13
N SER A 126 1.62 5.72 -2.04
CA SER A 126 2.68 6.72 -2.11
C SER A 126 3.72 6.52 -1.03
N MET A 127 4.86 5.94 -1.41
CA MET A 127 6.02 5.84 -0.52
C MET A 127 6.85 7.14 -0.47
N ASN A 128 6.80 7.99 -1.50
CA ASN A 128 7.48 9.29 -1.54
C ASN A 128 6.49 10.44 -1.84
N PRO A 129 5.62 10.81 -0.88
CA PRO A 129 4.64 11.89 -1.08
C PRO A 129 5.30 13.26 -1.30
N ASP A 130 6.46 13.53 -0.69
CA ASP A 130 7.17 14.81 -0.85
C ASP A 130 7.68 14.99 -2.29
N GLY A 131 8.30 13.95 -2.84
CA GLY A 131 8.72 13.92 -4.23
C GLY A 131 7.53 14.07 -5.18
N PHE A 132 6.38 13.45 -4.87
CA PHE A 132 5.18 13.55 -5.67
C PHE A 132 4.64 14.98 -5.72
N GLU A 133 4.52 15.68 -4.58
CA GLU A 133 4.06 17.08 -4.56
C GLU A 133 4.98 18.00 -5.38
N LYS A 134 6.29 17.76 -5.30
CA LYS A 134 7.27 18.46 -6.13
C LYS A 134 7.06 18.17 -7.62
N ALA A 135 6.90 16.90 -8.00
CA ALA A 135 6.63 16.52 -9.39
C ALA A 135 5.32 17.13 -9.90
N LEU A 136 4.27 17.13 -9.09
CA LEU A 136 2.96 17.68 -9.44
C LEU A 136 3.01 19.19 -9.64
N THR A 137 3.78 19.90 -8.81
CA THR A 137 3.99 21.37 -8.90
C THR A 137 4.70 21.76 -10.19
N PHE A 138 5.67 20.94 -10.62
CA PHE A 138 6.51 21.21 -11.78
C PHE A 138 6.16 20.36 -13.01
N LYS A 139 4.95 19.80 -13.06
CA LYS A 139 4.50 18.86 -14.12
C LYS A 139 4.61 19.40 -15.56
N ASP A 140 4.59 20.73 -15.72
CA ASP A 140 4.67 21.38 -17.04
C ASP A 140 6.12 21.56 -17.51
N LEU A 141 7.10 21.30 -16.64
CA LEU A 141 8.51 21.21 -17.01
C LEU A 141 8.77 19.78 -17.50
N ASN A 142 9.23 19.62 -18.74
CA ASN A 142 9.63 18.32 -19.31
C ASN A 142 10.96 17.82 -18.70
N ASP A 143 11.00 17.67 -17.39
CA ASP A 143 12.14 17.16 -16.63
C ASP A 143 11.84 15.75 -16.10
N TRP A 144 12.80 14.85 -16.28
CA TRP A 144 12.68 13.45 -15.90
C TRP A 144 13.14 13.18 -14.44
N VAL A 145 13.71 14.18 -13.76
CA VAL A 145 14.31 14.03 -12.41
C VAL A 145 13.49 14.74 -11.33
N ILE A 146 12.78 15.82 -11.67
CA ILE A 146 12.08 16.63 -10.66
C ILE A 146 11.05 15.78 -9.91
N GLY A 147 11.23 15.66 -8.59
CA GLY A 147 10.35 14.89 -7.71
C GLY A 147 10.67 13.40 -7.64
N ARG A 148 11.76 12.92 -8.25
CA ARG A 148 12.21 11.53 -8.12
C ARG A 148 12.64 11.18 -6.70
N GLU A 149 13.54 11.97 -6.12
CA GLU A 149 14.11 11.79 -4.78
C GLU A 149 13.15 12.24 -3.68
N ASN A 150 13.42 11.88 -2.42
CA ASN A 150 12.70 12.45 -1.27
C ASN A 150 13.11 13.92 -1.02
N ALA A 151 12.53 14.58 0.00
CA ALA A 151 12.85 15.98 0.28
C ALA A 151 14.32 16.24 0.66
N ASN A 152 15.04 15.22 1.15
CA ASN A 152 16.47 15.28 1.45
C ASN A 152 17.38 15.03 0.23
N GLY A 153 16.83 14.84 -0.97
CA GLY A 153 17.60 14.53 -2.18
C GLY A 153 18.13 13.09 -2.19
N VAL A 154 17.46 12.16 -1.51
CA VAL A 154 17.85 10.75 -1.45
C VAL A 154 16.96 9.94 -2.39
N ASP A 155 17.59 9.12 -3.25
CA ASP A 155 16.90 8.08 -4.00
C ASP A 155 16.53 6.93 -3.05
N LEU A 156 15.24 6.80 -2.74
CA LEU A 156 14.75 5.80 -1.79
C LEU A 156 15.03 4.36 -2.25
N ASN A 157 15.09 4.11 -3.56
CA ASN A 157 15.42 2.80 -4.10
C ASN A 157 16.94 2.52 -4.14
N ARG A 158 17.74 3.39 -3.52
CA ARG A 158 19.17 3.21 -3.28
C ARG A 158 19.52 3.32 -1.79
N ASN A 159 18.51 3.40 -0.92
CA ASN A 159 18.67 3.60 0.53
C ASN A 159 18.29 2.35 1.36
N PHE A 160 18.09 1.20 0.70
CA PHE A 160 17.91 -0.06 1.42
C PHE A 160 19.27 -0.68 1.76
N PRO A 161 19.42 -1.38 2.90
CA PRO A 161 20.63 -2.12 3.21
C PRO A 161 20.99 -3.11 2.10
N ASP A 162 22.20 -2.98 1.55
CA ASP A 162 22.72 -3.86 0.52
C ASP A 162 23.28 -5.15 1.14
N LEU A 163 22.40 -6.13 1.30
CA LEU A 163 22.77 -7.46 1.81
C LEU A 163 23.50 -8.29 0.76
N ASP A 164 23.34 -7.99 -0.53
CA ASP A 164 23.99 -8.72 -1.62
C ASP A 164 25.49 -8.44 -1.60
N SER A 165 25.90 -7.18 -1.49
CA SER A 165 27.32 -6.82 -1.34
C SER A 165 27.94 -7.45 -0.10
N LEU A 166 27.20 -7.52 1.01
CA LEU A 166 27.67 -8.16 2.23
C LEU A 166 27.87 -9.67 2.03
N LEU A 167 26.94 -10.33 1.35
CA LEU A 167 27.04 -11.75 1.00
C LEU A 167 28.28 -12.03 0.13
N TYR A 168 28.46 -11.27 -0.95
CA TYR A 168 29.63 -11.43 -1.82
C TYR A 168 30.96 -11.17 -1.11
N LEU A 169 31.00 -10.22 -0.15
CA LEU A 169 32.18 -10.00 0.69
C LEU A 169 32.49 -11.22 1.56
N PHE A 170 31.48 -11.80 2.23
CA PHE A 170 31.68 -12.98 3.06
C PHE A 170 32.13 -14.19 2.25
N GLU A 171 31.58 -14.40 1.06
CA GLU A 171 32.03 -15.45 0.14
C GLU A 171 33.48 -15.26 -0.29
N ARG A 172 33.88 -14.03 -0.65
CA ARG A 172 35.26 -13.72 -1.08
C ARG A 172 36.29 -13.91 0.03
N GLU A 173 35.96 -13.49 1.25
CA GLU A 173 36.86 -13.55 2.40
C GLU A 173 36.83 -14.93 3.09
N GLY A 174 36.06 -15.89 2.57
CA GLY A 174 35.92 -17.23 3.16
C GLY A 174 35.32 -17.22 4.56
N ILE A 175 34.56 -16.17 4.90
CA ILE A 175 33.91 -16.03 6.21
C ILE A 175 32.68 -16.94 6.19
N PRO A 176 32.57 -17.95 7.08
CA PRO A 176 31.42 -18.82 7.12
C PRO A 176 30.15 -17.99 7.40
N LEU A 177 29.12 -18.19 6.56
CA LEU A 177 27.81 -17.57 6.68
C LEU A 177 27.13 -18.00 7.99
N ASN A 178 27.39 -17.27 9.07
CA ASN A 178 26.55 -17.30 10.26
C ASN A 178 25.29 -16.48 9.97
N SER A 179 24.44 -16.98 9.07
CA SER A 179 23.10 -16.44 8.87
C SER A 179 22.32 -16.68 10.16
N HIS A 180 22.31 -15.68 11.04
CA HIS A 180 21.47 -15.61 12.24
C HIS A 180 19.98 -15.85 11.94
N LEU A 181 19.55 -15.72 10.68
CA LEU A 181 18.23 -16.12 10.20
C LEU A 181 17.99 -17.64 10.21
N LEU A 182 19.02 -18.50 10.20
CA LEU A 182 18.85 -19.95 10.27
C LEU A 182 18.54 -20.46 11.68
N GLN A 183 19.00 -19.77 12.73
CA GLN A 183 18.68 -20.12 14.13
C GLN A 183 17.19 -20.00 14.42
N PHE A 184 16.52 -19.01 13.84
CA PHE A 184 15.07 -18.85 13.98
C PHE A 184 14.26 -20.02 13.39
N PHE A 185 14.82 -20.76 12.42
CA PHE A 185 14.17 -21.93 11.84
C PHE A 185 14.61 -23.25 12.50
N SER A 186 15.84 -23.36 13.03
CA SER A 186 16.31 -24.58 13.71
C SER A 186 15.66 -24.81 15.08
N ASP A 187 15.26 -23.74 15.77
CA ASP A 187 14.76 -23.82 17.14
C ASP A 187 13.25 -24.11 17.22
N SER A 188 12.60 -24.37 16.09
CA SER A 188 11.16 -24.71 16.05
C SER A 188 10.84 -26.20 16.32
N VAL A 189 11.84 -27.02 16.69
CA VAL A 189 11.63 -28.31 17.36
C VAL A 189 11.91 -28.15 18.86
N GLY A 190 11.13 -27.31 19.54
CA GLY A 190 11.31 -27.07 20.97
C GLY A 190 10.23 -26.16 21.55
N THR A 191 9.21 -26.78 22.14
CA THR A 191 8.21 -26.23 23.07
C THR A 191 8.34 -24.75 23.43
N GLY A 192 7.70 -23.89 22.65
CA GLY A 192 7.55 -22.47 22.93
C GLY A 192 6.62 -21.86 21.91
N SER A 193 5.62 -21.10 22.36
CA SER A 193 4.65 -20.40 21.51
C SER A 193 5.36 -19.34 20.66
N SER A 194 5.99 -19.76 19.58
CA SER A 194 6.50 -18.88 18.54
C SER A 194 5.30 -18.44 17.72
N ARG A 195 4.75 -17.27 18.07
CA ARG A 195 3.89 -16.51 17.16
C ARG A 195 4.68 -16.39 15.85
N CYS A 196 4.24 -17.03 14.77
CA CYS A 196 4.68 -16.64 13.44
C CYS A 196 4.56 -15.13 13.39
N GLY A 197 5.71 -14.46 13.31
CA GLY A 197 5.85 -13.04 13.58
C GLY A 197 4.82 -12.30 12.76
N GLN A 198 4.06 -11.44 13.45
CA GLN A 198 3.30 -10.39 12.81
C GLN A 198 4.32 -9.58 12.01
N MET A 199 4.49 -9.90 10.72
CA MET A 199 5.28 -9.07 9.81
C MET A 199 4.47 -7.79 9.65
N ASP A 200 4.65 -6.84 10.57
CA ASP A 200 4.06 -5.52 10.38
C ASP A 200 4.64 -4.97 9.08
N PHE A 201 3.76 -4.58 8.17
CA PHE A 201 4.07 -3.98 6.88
C PHE A 201 5.21 -2.93 6.98
N ALA A 202 5.22 -2.18 8.09
CA ALA A 202 6.24 -1.20 8.44
C ALA A 202 7.67 -1.76 8.57
N TYR A 203 7.87 -2.99 9.09
CA TYR A 203 9.24 -3.54 9.27
C TYR A 203 9.94 -3.83 7.94
N SER A 204 9.20 -4.06 6.86
CA SER A 204 9.77 -4.27 5.53
C SER A 204 10.01 -2.98 4.75
N ILE A 205 9.46 -1.86 5.21
CA ILE A 205 9.60 -0.54 4.58
C ILE A 205 10.26 0.36 5.63
N ARG A 206 11.55 0.13 5.86
CA ARG A 206 12.33 0.94 6.78
C ARG A 206 12.90 2.16 6.06
N ILE A 207 12.02 3.11 5.75
CA ILE A 207 12.35 4.48 5.29
C ILE A 207 11.26 5.33 5.96
N VAL A 208 11.56 6.26 6.85
CA VAL A 208 11.96 7.63 6.51
C VAL A 208 12.79 8.26 7.64
N GLY A 209 13.90 8.90 7.28
CA GLY A 209 14.76 9.77 8.07
C GLY A 209 15.80 10.39 7.15
#